data_AF-A0A4Q3L720-F1
#
_entry.id   AF-A0A4Q3L720-F1
#
_cell.length_a   1.000
_cell.length_b   1.000
_cell.length_c   1.000
_cell.angle_alpha   90.00
_cell.angle_beta   90.00
_cell.angle_gamma   90.00
#
_symmetry.space_group_name_H-M   'P 1'
#
loop_
_entity.id
_entity.type
_entity.pdbx_description
1 polymer ?
#
loop_
_entity_poly.entity_id
_entity_poly.type
_entity_poly.pdbx_seq_one_letter_code
_entity_poly.pdbx_strand_id
1 'polypeptide(L)'
;MPQVAKVEAPPAQAIAASTQRDTPFKAACRAASMAYIKAVEAKTGQLPIRNAKFHSQVQQVVKRLGGASVGALEFYVRCNTDPQVVRQLWPLGHFLTQAESIAMQANMGRYISLDDAKAFTSTAQYEQRQQDILAGRL
;
A
#
# COMPACT_ATOMS: atom_id res chain seq x y z
N MET A 1 41.24 4.40 47.16
CA MET A 1 39.82 4.10 47.48
C MET A 1 38.96 4.55 46.30
N PRO A 2 38.65 3.69 45.32
CA PRO A 2 37.76 4.05 44.23
C PRO A 2 36.30 4.06 44.69
N GLN A 3 35.57 5.13 44.36
CA GLN A 3 34.18 5.35 44.75
C GLN A 3 33.25 4.45 43.93
N VAL A 4 32.31 3.81 44.63
CA VAL A 4 31.31 2.89 44.08
C VAL A 4 30.21 3.72 43.41
N ALA A 5 30.06 3.59 42.09
CA ALA A 5 28.95 4.19 41.35
C ALA A 5 27.65 3.47 41.71
N LYS A 6 26.69 4.24 42.26
CA LYS A 6 25.34 3.80 42.58
C LYS A 6 24.58 3.53 41.28
N VAL A 7 24.30 2.26 40.99
CA VAL A 7 23.43 1.85 39.87
C VAL A 7 21.99 2.11 40.28
N GLU A 8 21.41 3.18 39.77
CA GLU A 8 19.99 3.48 39.92
C GLU A 8 19.22 2.81 38.77
N ALA A 9 18.42 1.80 39.11
CA ALA A 9 17.56 1.09 38.16
C ALA A 9 16.46 2.04 37.64
N PRO A 10 16.14 2.05 36.33
CA PRO A 10 15.09 2.91 35.80
C PRO A 10 13.70 2.47 36.32
N PRO A 11 12.82 3.40 36.68
CA PRO A 11 11.56 3.08 37.37
C PRO A 11 10.58 2.37 36.44
N ALA A 12 10.04 1.25 36.92
CA ALA A 12 9.02 0.42 36.29
C ALA A 12 7.70 1.13 35.93
N GLN A 13 7.55 2.42 36.24
CA GLN A 13 6.39 3.25 35.92
C GLN A 13 6.41 3.82 34.49
N ALA A 14 7.57 3.83 33.80
CA ALA A 14 7.64 4.23 32.40
C ALA A 14 7.04 3.18 31.44
N ILE A 15 6.91 1.93 31.90
CA ILE A 15 6.47 0.80 31.08
C ILE A 15 4.93 0.79 30.95
N ALA A 16 4.22 1.28 31.98
CA ALA A 16 2.76 1.28 32.05
C ALA A 16 2.06 2.47 31.35
N ALA A 17 2.79 3.55 31.03
CA ALA A 17 2.23 4.74 30.37
C ALA A 17 2.17 4.63 28.82
N SER A 18 2.69 3.55 28.24
CA SER A 18 2.81 3.39 26.78
C SER A 18 1.52 2.92 26.07
N THR A 19 0.44 2.67 26.81
CA THR A 19 -0.77 2.02 26.27
C THR A 19 -1.83 2.96 25.69
N GLN A 20 -1.84 4.28 25.94
CA GLN A 20 -3.01 5.09 25.57
C GLN A 20 -2.69 6.44 24.91
N ARG A 21 -2.58 6.39 23.59
CA ARG A 21 -3.22 7.28 22.59
C ARG A 21 -2.64 6.93 21.23
N ASP A 22 -3.17 5.89 20.59
CA ASP A 22 -2.91 5.72 19.16
C ASP A 22 -3.54 6.91 18.45
N THR A 23 -2.70 7.79 17.92
CA THR A 23 -3.18 8.85 17.03
C THR A 23 -3.93 8.17 15.87
N PRO A 24 -4.99 8.79 15.31
CA PRO A 24 -5.72 8.22 14.18
C PRO A 24 -4.78 7.85 13.03
N PHE A 25 -3.71 8.63 12.86
CA PHE A 25 -2.63 8.34 11.91
C PHE A 25 -1.89 7.03 12.22
N LYS A 26 -1.49 6.78 13.48
CA LYS A 26 -0.82 5.54 13.86
C LYS A 26 -1.73 4.33 13.71
N ALA A 27 -3.01 4.47 14.04
CA ALA A 27 -4.01 3.43 13.80
C ALA A 27 -4.14 3.10 12.30
N ALA A 28 -4.25 4.12 11.44
CA ALA A 28 -4.28 3.95 9.99
C ALA A 28 -3.00 3.29 9.45
N CYS A 29 -1.82 3.67 9.95
CA CYS A 29 -0.55 3.01 9.58
C CYS A 29 -0.51 1.53 9.97
N ARG A 30 -1.06 1.15 11.13
CA ARG A 30 -1.16 -0.26 11.51
C ARG A 30 -2.15 -1.01 10.63
N ALA A 31 -3.32 -0.44 10.36
CA ALA A 31 -4.31 -1.06 9.48
C ALA A 31 -3.74 -1.28 8.07
N ALA A 32 -3.09 -0.26 7.49
CA ALA A 32 -2.44 -0.32 6.19
C ALA A 32 -1.32 -1.37 6.15
N SER A 33 -0.43 -1.40 7.16
CA SER A 33 0.64 -2.41 7.20
C SER A 33 0.11 -3.82 7.38
N MET A 34 -0.93 -4.03 8.19
CA MET A 34 -1.56 -5.34 8.36
C MET A 34 -2.25 -5.83 7.08
N ALA A 35 -2.93 -4.96 6.34
CA ALA A 35 -3.56 -5.32 5.07
C ALA A 35 -2.52 -5.79 4.04
N TYR A 36 -1.41 -5.05 3.92
CA TYR A 36 -0.29 -5.48 3.08
C TYR A 36 0.30 -6.83 3.51
N ILE A 37 0.57 -6.99 4.81
CA ILE A 37 1.14 -8.22 5.37
C ILE A 37 0.25 -9.42 5.08
N LYS A 38 -1.05 -9.32 5.36
CA LYS A 38 -2.01 -10.40 5.12
C LYS A 38 -2.08 -10.77 3.64
N ALA A 39 -2.07 -9.78 2.74
CA ALA A 39 -2.12 -10.02 1.31
C ALA A 39 -0.84 -10.73 0.81
N VAL A 40 0.33 -10.35 1.34
CA VAL A 40 1.61 -11.03 1.01
C VAL A 40 1.61 -12.45 1.57
N GLU A 41 1.27 -12.61 2.85
CA GLU A 41 1.20 -13.91 3.52
C GLU A 41 0.24 -14.87 2.81
N ALA A 42 -0.91 -14.38 2.35
CA ALA A 42 -1.86 -15.19 1.58
C ALA A 42 -1.30 -15.70 0.24
N LYS A 43 -0.33 -14.99 -0.36
CA LYS A 43 0.29 -15.40 -1.64
C LYS A 43 1.56 -16.23 -1.47
N THR A 44 2.37 -15.93 -0.47
CA THR A 44 3.69 -16.53 -0.29
C THR A 44 3.74 -17.57 0.82
N GLY A 45 2.73 -17.60 1.70
CA GLY A 45 2.73 -18.38 2.94
C GLY A 45 3.73 -17.86 3.99
N GLN A 46 4.32 -16.69 3.77
CA GLN A 46 5.40 -16.15 4.60
C GLN A 46 5.15 -14.68 4.96
N LEU A 47 5.54 -14.30 6.18
CA LEU A 47 5.43 -12.93 6.65
C LEU A 47 6.57 -12.07 6.06
N PRO A 48 6.26 -10.85 5.54
CA PRO A 48 7.29 -9.97 5.01
C PRO A 48 8.16 -9.37 6.14
N ILE A 49 9.43 -9.13 5.83
CA ILE A 49 10.37 -8.50 6.77
C ILE A 49 10.00 -7.03 7.00
N ARG A 50 9.81 -6.66 8.26
CA ARG A 50 9.47 -5.29 8.67
C ARG A 50 10.73 -4.58 9.14
N ASN A 51 11.14 -3.56 8.40
CA ASN A 51 12.28 -2.71 8.74
C ASN A 51 11.87 -1.23 8.78
N ALA A 52 12.81 -0.35 9.15
CA ALA A 52 12.55 1.09 9.24
C ALA A 52 12.05 1.69 7.91
N LYS A 53 12.56 1.20 6.77
CA LYS A 53 12.13 1.62 5.43
C LYS A 53 10.68 1.20 5.14
N PHE A 54 10.29 -0.01 5.49
CA PHE A 54 8.91 -0.48 5.37
C PHE A 54 7.96 0.44 6.16
N HIS A 55 8.31 0.73 7.42
CA HIS A 55 7.50 1.62 8.26
C HIS A 55 7.39 3.04 7.70
N SER A 56 8.49 3.63 7.20
CA SER A 56 8.45 4.96 6.61
C SER A 56 7.64 4.99 5.32
N GLN A 57 7.73 3.95 4.49
CA GLN A 57 6.93 3.83 3.27
C GLN A 57 5.44 3.67 3.58
N VAL A 58 5.06 2.85 4.56
CA VAL A 58 3.65 2.76 5.00
C VAL A 58 3.13 4.11 5.49
N GLN A 59 3.93 4.86 6.26
CA GLN A 59 3.55 6.21 6.68
C GLN A 59 3.35 7.15 5.49
N GLN A 60 4.21 7.09 4.46
CA GLN A 60 4.03 7.88 3.24
C GLN A 60 2.74 7.50 2.50
N VAL A 61 2.43 6.21 2.40
CA VAL A 61 1.18 5.72 1.80
C VAL A 61 -0.03 6.30 2.53
N VAL A 62 -0.05 6.22 3.87
CA VAL A 62 -1.17 6.73 4.67
C VAL A 62 -1.28 8.24 4.60
N LYS A 63 -0.15 8.98 4.60
CA LYS A 63 -0.16 10.45 4.41
C LYS A 63 -0.74 10.85 3.07
N ARG A 64 -0.50 10.07 2.02
CA ARG A 64 -0.90 10.38 0.64
C ARG A 64 -2.34 9.97 0.34
N LEU A 65 -2.75 8.76 0.75
CA LEU A 65 -4.04 8.17 0.40
C LEU A 65 -5.08 8.22 1.53
N GLY A 66 -4.66 8.54 2.75
CA GLY A 66 -5.56 8.57 3.91
C GLY A 66 -6.32 7.25 4.09
N GLY A 67 -7.65 7.33 4.15
CA GLY A 67 -8.53 6.17 4.34
C GLY A 67 -8.47 5.13 3.22
N ALA A 68 -8.09 5.51 1.99
CA ALA A 68 -8.00 4.58 0.87
C ALA A 68 -6.76 3.67 0.93
N SER A 69 -5.80 3.97 1.81
CA SER A 69 -4.52 3.25 1.91
C SER A 69 -4.67 1.75 2.12
N VAL A 70 -5.62 1.32 2.95
CA VAL A 70 -5.83 -0.09 3.32
C VAL A 70 -6.24 -0.90 2.09
N GLY A 71 -7.32 -0.48 1.42
CA GLY A 71 -7.83 -1.17 0.23
C GLY A 71 -6.85 -1.12 -0.93
N ALA A 72 -6.15 0.01 -1.12
CA ALA A 72 -5.16 0.15 -2.17
C ALA A 72 -3.96 -0.81 -2.00
N LEU A 73 -3.44 -0.97 -0.78
CA LEU A 73 -2.33 -1.89 -0.51
C LEU A 73 -2.72 -3.35 -0.64
N GLU A 74 -3.90 -3.74 -0.15
CA GLU A 74 -4.41 -5.09 -0.32
C GLU A 74 -4.60 -5.41 -1.81
N PHE A 75 -5.26 -4.50 -2.53
CA PHE A 75 -5.52 -4.63 -3.96
C PHE A 75 -4.22 -4.73 -4.77
N TYR A 76 -3.22 -3.90 -4.43
CA TYR A 76 -1.92 -3.91 -5.09
C TYR A 76 -1.25 -5.28 -5.04
N VAL A 77 -1.17 -5.87 -3.85
CA VAL A 77 -0.55 -7.19 -3.70
C VAL A 77 -1.40 -8.24 -4.39
N ARG A 78 -2.73 -8.21 -4.20
CA ARG A 78 -3.65 -9.23 -4.73
C ARG A 78 -3.66 -9.30 -6.25
N CYS A 79 -3.76 -8.13 -6.90
CA CYS A 79 -4.09 -8.01 -8.32
C CYS A 79 -2.90 -7.67 -9.22
N ASN A 80 -1.81 -7.10 -8.69
CA ASN A 80 -0.65 -6.79 -9.53
C ASN A 80 0.13 -8.06 -9.87
N THR A 81 0.09 -8.44 -11.15
CA THR A 81 0.77 -9.61 -11.72
C THR A 81 1.99 -9.25 -12.55
N ASP A 82 2.45 -8.00 -12.54
CA ASP A 82 3.64 -7.58 -13.28
C ASP A 82 4.86 -8.41 -12.83
N PRO A 83 5.55 -9.11 -13.76
CA PRO A 83 6.69 -9.96 -13.43
C PRO A 83 7.80 -9.25 -12.66
N GLN A 84 8.07 -7.97 -12.94
CA GLN A 84 9.10 -7.21 -12.24
C GLN A 84 8.69 -6.94 -10.79
N VAL A 85 7.42 -6.63 -10.56
CA VAL A 85 6.87 -6.36 -9.21
C VAL A 85 6.81 -7.64 -8.39
N VAL A 86 6.35 -8.74 -9.00
CA VAL A 86 6.24 -10.06 -8.35
C VAL A 86 7.62 -10.60 -7.98
N ARG A 87 8.61 -10.50 -8.86
CA ARG A 87 10.01 -10.90 -8.57
C ARG A 87 10.61 -10.15 -7.38
N GLN A 88 10.15 -8.93 -7.13
CA GLN A 88 10.59 -8.08 -6.02
C GLN A 88 9.64 -8.16 -4.79
N LEU A 89 8.65 -9.05 -4.80
CA LEU A 89 7.65 -9.21 -3.73
C LEU A 89 6.85 -7.93 -3.42
N TRP A 90 6.29 -7.30 -4.45
CA TRP A 90 5.42 -6.11 -4.34
C TRP A 90 6.04 -4.96 -3.53
N PRO A 91 7.20 -4.42 -3.96
CA PRO A 91 7.88 -3.36 -3.21
C PRO A 91 7.00 -2.12 -3.06
N LEU A 92 6.86 -1.61 -1.83
CA LEU A 92 6.09 -0.40 -1.53
C LEU A 92 6.64 0.85 -2.23
N GLY A 93 7.92 0.86 -2.60
CA GLY A 93 8.50 1.94 -3.40
C GLY A 93 7.85 2.05 -4.78
N HIS A 94 7.55 0.92 -5.42
CA HIS A 94 6.83 0.89 -6.71
C HIS A 94 5.36 1.28 -6.52
N PHE A 95 4.72 0.84 -5.43
CA PHE A 95 3.37 1.30 -5.10
C PHE A 95 3.30 2.82 -4.96
N LEU A 96 4.27 3.43 -4.26
CA LEU A 96 4.29 4.86 -4.01
C LEU A 96 4.42 5.72 -5.27
N THR A 97 5.04 5.24 -6.35
CA THR A 97 5.12 6.01 -7.60
C THR A 97 3.77 6.09 -8.31
N GLN A 98 2.87 5.13 -8.06
CA GLN A 98 1.56 5.00 -8.73
C GLN A 98 0.39 4.99 -7.74
N ALA A 99 0.57 5.56 -6.56
CA ALA A 99 -0.34 5.40 -5.42
C ALA A 99 -1.80 5.76 -5.74
N GLU A 100 -2.05 6.90 -6.40
CA GLU A 100 -3.40 7.35 -6.75
C GLU A 100 -4.03 6.47 -7.84
N SER A 101 -3.24 6.06 -8.83
CA SER A 101 -3.72 5.18 -9.90
C SER A 101 -4.15 3.83 -9.32
N ILE A 102 -3.33 3.25 -8.44
CA ILE A 102 -3.66 1.98 -7.79
C ILE A 102 -4.86 2.14 -6.84
N ALA A 103 -4.95 3.24 -6.10
CA ALA A 103 -6.11 3.53 -5.25
C ALA A 103 -7.41 3.66 -6.07
N MET A 104 -7.35 4.33 -7.23
CA MET A 104 -8.47 4.45 -8.15
C MET A 104 -8.87 3.08 -8.71
N GLN A 105 -7.91 2.26 -9.15
CA GLN A 105 -8.15 0.89 -9.61
C GLN A 105 -8.76 0.00 -8.52
N ALA A 106 -8.31 0.17 -7.27
CA ALA A 106 -8.89 -0.53 -6.12
C ALA A 106 -10.35 -0.11 -5.89
N ASN A 107 -10.66 1.18 -5.99
CA ASN A 107 -12.02 1.69 -5.88
C ASN A 107 -12.93 1.21 -7.03
N MET A 108 -12.37 1.08 -8.23
CA MET A 108 -13.06 0.48 -9.39
C MET A 108 -13.18 -1.05 -9.29
N GLY A 109 -12.41 -1.70 -8.40
CA GLY A 109 -12.34 -3.16 -8.30
C GLY A 109 -11.69 -3.85 -9.50
N ARG A 110 -11.05 -3.11 -10.41
CA ARG A 110 -10.46 -3.64 -11.65
C ARG A 110 -9.02 -3.19 -11.79
N TYR A 111 -8.11 -4.15 -11.96
CA TYR A 111 -6.72 -3.87 -12.28
C TYR A 111 -6.60 -3.63 -13.77
N ILE A 112 -5.95 -2.52 -14.13
CA ILE A 112 -5.75 -2.15 -15.53
C ILE A 112 -4.35 -2.63 -15.92
N SER A 113 -4.29 -3.68 -16.74
CA SER A 113 -3.04 -4.19 -17.27
C SER A 113 -2.50 -3.31 -18.40
N LEU A 114 -1.26 -3.56 -18.83
CA LEU A 114 -0.67 -2.89 -19.98
C LEU A 114 -1.49 -3.13 -21.26
N ASP A 115 -2.06 -4.32 -21.42
CA ASP A 115 -2.84 -4.65 -22.61
C ASP A 115 -4.23 -3.99 -22.58
N ASP A 116 -4.85 -3.85 -21.40
CA ASP A 116 -6.03 -2.99 -21.22
C ASP A 116 -5.71 -1.54 -21.61
N ALA A 117 -4.56 -1.02 -21.17
CA ALA A 117 -4.12 0.34 -21.49
C ALA A 117 -3.93 0.54 -23.01
N LYS A 118 -3.28 -0.42 -23.68
CA LYS A 118 -3.12 -0.41 -25.15
C LYS A 118 -4.47 -0.43 -25.87
N ALA A 119 -5.42 -1.24 -25.38
CA ALA A 119 -6.76 -1.29 -25.94
C ALA A 119 -7.45 0.07 -25.87
N PHE A 120 -7.38 0.77 -24.74
CA PHE A 120 -7.96 2.12 -24.60
C PHE A 120 -7.35 3.16 -25.54
N THR A 121 -6.06 3.01 -25.87
CA THR A 121 -5.35 3.93 -26.78
C THR A 121 -5.46 3.56 -28.25
N SER A 122 -6.05 2.40 -28.58
CA SER A 122 -6.15 1.95 -29.96
C SER A 122 -7.06 2.87 -30.78
N THR A 123 -6.49 3.51 -31.80
CA THR A 123 -7.18 4.44 -32.71
C THR A 123 -8.41 3.81 -33.37
N ALA A 124 -8.35 2.52 -33.69
CA ALA A 124 -9.47 1.80 -34.30
C ALA A 124 -10.73 1.78 -33.41
N GLN A 125 -10.57 1.62 -32.09
CA GLN A 125 -11.70 1.66 -31.16
C GLN A 125 -12.24 3.08 -30.97
N TYR A 126 -11.36 4.08 -31.05
CA TYR A 126 -11.75 5.49 -30.99
C TYR A 126 -12.54 5.90 -32.23
N GLU A 127 -12.06 5.56 -33.42
CA GLU A 127 -12.75 5.79 -34.70
C GLU A 127 -14.12 5.12 -34.72
N GLN A 128 -14.22 3.89 -34.25
CA GLN A 128 -15.48 3.17 -34.19
C GLN A 128 -16.46 3.79 -33.19
N ARG A 129 -15.99 4.22 -32.02
CA ARG A 129 -16.79 5.04 -31.09
C ARG A 129 -17.24 6.36 -31.71
N GLN A 130 -16.37 7.04 -32.45
CA GLN A 130 -16.75 8.28 -33.13
C GLN A 130 -17.84 8.03 -34.18
N GLN A 131 -17.73 6.94 -34.94
CA GLN A 131 -18.75 6.54 -35.90
C GLN A 131 -20.08 6.17 -35.22
N ASP A 132 -20.07 5.52 -34.07
CA ASP A 132 -21.29 5.19 -33.32
C ASP A 132 -21.98 6.44 -32.74
N ILE A 133 -21.20 7.42 -32.25
CA ILE A 133 -21.71 8.73 -31.81
C ILE A 133 -22.33 9.47 -32.99
N LEU A 134 -21.63 9.55 -34.14
CA LEU A 134 -22.13 10.22 -35.34
C LEU A 134 -23.36 9.52 -35.94
N ALA A 135 -23.46 8.19 -35.79
CA ALA A 135 -24.60 7.40 -36.22
C ALA A 135 -25.77 7.39 -35.22
N GLY A 136 -25.65 8.06 -34.07
CA GLY A 136 -26.70 8.16 -33.05
C GLY A 136 -27.06 6.82 -32.39
N ARG A 137 -26.11 5.89 -32.29
CA ARG A 137 -26.31 4.54 -31.73
C ARG A 137 -26.03 4.43 -30.22
N LEU A 138 -25.89 5.57 -29.55
CA LEU A 138 -25.65 5.70 -28.10
C LEU A 138 -26.79 6.46 -27.42
#